data_AF-A0A6I0EEB3-F1
#
_entry.id   AF-A0A6I0EEB3-F1
#
_cell.length_a   1.000
_cell.length_b   1.000
_cell.length_c   1.000
_cell.angle_alpha   90.00
_cell.angle_beta   90.00
_cell.angle_gamma   90.00
#
_symmetry.space_group_name_H-M   'P 1'
#
loop_
_entity.id
_entity.type
_entity.pdbx_description
1 polymer ?
#
loop_
_entity_poly.entity_id
_entity_poly.type
_entity_poly.pdbx_seq_one_letter_code
_entity_poly.pdbx_strand_id
1 'polypeptide(L)'
;MRRRVGAVATINLTKLSYAELLKLQARLEAALAEKRAAEANATKDQLRAMAEKAGFTVEELFGKRGARRPREAKYRNPNNPSQTWSGRGRKPNWFVDAVKMGAKLESLSV
;
A
#
# COMPACT_ATOMS: atom_id res chain seq x y z
N MET A 1 5.41 -19.72 -31.77
CA MET A 1 4.76 -19.63 -30.42
C MET A 1 3.34 -19.10 -30.57
N ARG A 2 2.33 -19.97 -30.59
CA ARG A 2 0.91 -19.56 -30.56
C ARG A 2 0.44 -19.61 -29.10
N ARG A 3 0.17 -18.47 -28.48
CA ARG A 3 -0.52 -18.43 -27.18
C ARG A 3 -1.89 -19.07 -27.39
N ARG A 4 -2.17 -20.18 -26.71
CA ARG A 4 -3.54 -20.70 -26.61
C ARG A 4 -4.34 -19.61 -25.89
N VAL A 5 -5.15 -18.87 -26.64
CA VAL A 5 -6.29 -18.18 -26.04
C VAL A 5 -7.23 -19.31 -25.63
N GLY A 6 -7.13 -19.74 -24.37
CA GLY A 6 -8.04 -20.72 -23.80
C GLY A 6 -9.45 -20.22 -23.98
N ALA A 7 -10.34 -21.06 -24.50
CA ALA A 7 -11.73 -20.75 -24.75
C ALA A 7 -12.34 -20.10 -23.50
N VAL A 8 -12.71 -18.82 -23.60
CA VAL A 8 -13.62 -18.21 -22.63
C VAL A 8 -14.92 -18.98 -22.81
N ALA A 9 -15.32 -19.74 -21.78
CA ALA A 9 -16.58 -20.47 -21.80
C ALA A 9 -17.69 -19.52 -22.26
N THR A 10 -18.44 -19.92 -23.30
CA THR A 10 -19.43 -19.08 -23.98
C THR A 10 -20.66 -18.90 -23.09
N ILE A 11 -20.53 -18.08 -22.04
CA ILE A 11 -21.63 -17.73 -21.14
C ILE A 11 -22.55 -16.76 -21.89
N ASN A 12 -23.81 -17.15 -22.09
CA ASN A 12 -24.82 -16.30 -22.73
C ASN A 12 -25.29 -15.20 -21.78
N LEU A 13 -24.58 -14.08 -21.77
CA LEU A 13 -24.86 -12.94 -20.87
C LEU A 13 -26.26 -12.33 -21.07
N THR A 14 -26.85 -12.45 -22.26
CA THR A 14 -28.17 -11.89 -22.59
C THR A 14 -29.34 -12.64 -21.99
N LYS A 15 -29.14 -13.88 -21.52
CA LYS A 15 -30.17 -14.70 -20.85
C LYS A 15 -30.13 -14.59 -19.33
N LEU A 16 -29.10 -13.95 -18.77
CA LEU A 16 -28.95 -13.76 -17.33
C LEU A 16 -29.74 -12.54 -16.88
N SER A 17 -30.37 -12.66 -15.71
CA SER A 17 -30.98 -11.51 -15.04
C SER A 17 -29.90 -10.52 -14.58
N TYR A 18 -30.30 -9.27 -14.34
CA TYR A 18 -29.39 -8.24 -13.82
C TYR A 18 -28.69 -8.67 -12.51
N ALA A 19 -29.42 -9.33 -11.61
CA ALA A 19 -28.87 -9.84 -10.36
C ALA A 19 -27.81 -10.94 -10.57
N GLU A 20 -27.99 -11.79 -11.59
CA GLU A 20 -27.01 -12.83 -11.94
C GLU A 20 -25.77 -12.24 -12.61
N LEU A 21 -25.94 -11.21 -13.44
CA LEU A 21 -24.83 -10.47 -14.04
C LEU A 21 -23.95 -9.81 -12.97
N LEU A 22 -24.55 -9.19 -11.96
CA LEU A 22 -23.80 -8.61 -10.84
C LEU A 22 -23.04 -9.69 -10.04
N LYS A 23 -23.66 -10.84 -9.79
CA LYS A 23 -22.98 -11.97 -9.13
C LYS A 23 -21.81 -12.50 -9.97
N LEU A 24 -21.98 -12.57 -11.29
CA LEU A 24 -20.93 -13.00 -12.20
C LEU A 24 -19.76 -12.01 -12.22
N GLN A 25 -20.05 -10.70 -12.23
CA GLN A 25 -19.04 -9.66 -12.14
C GLN A 25 -18.21 -9.80 -10.86
N ALA A 26 -18.85 -9.92 -9.70
CA ALA A 26 -18.14 -10.06 -8.43
C ALA A 26 -17.24 -11.31 -8.39
N ARG A 27 -17.72 -12.43 -8.93
CA ARG A 27 -16.93 -13.68 -9.05
C ARG A 27 -15.77 -13.54 -10.03
N LEU A 28 -15.98 -12.84 -11.14
CA LEU A 28 -14.94 -12.58 -12.13
C LEU A 28 -13.83 -11.70 -11.53
N GLU A 29 -14.20 -10.63 -10.82
CA GLU A 29 -13.25 -9.74 -10.14
C GLU A 29 -12.42 -10.51 -9.10
N ALA A 30 -13.06 -11.34 -8.27
CA ALA A 30 -12.37 -12.20 -7.31
C ALA A 30 -11.40 -13.17 -8.02
N ALA A 31 -11.86 -13.87 -9.05
CA ALA A 31 -11.03 -14.81 -9.80
C ALA A 31 -9.85 -14.12 -10.51
N LEU A 32 -10.05 -12.92 -11.05
CA LEU A 32 -8.98 -12.12 -11.66
C LEU A 32 -7.95 -11.68 -10.61
N ALA A 33 -8.40 -11.26 -9.43
CA ALA A 33 -7.51 -10.88 -8.34
C ALA A 33 -6.65 -12.07 -7.87
N GLU A 34 -7.26 -13.24 -7.68
CA GLU A 34 -6.54 -14.47 -7.32
C GLU A 34 -5.53 -14.88 -8.39
N LYS A 35 -5.92 -14.88 -9.67
CA LYS A 35 -5.01 -15.21 -10.77
C LYS A 35 -3.85 -14.24 -10.86
N ARG A 36 -4.11 -12.94 -10.72
CA ARG A 36 -3.06 -11.92 -10.71
C ARG A 36 -2.11 -12.08 -9.53
N ALA A 37 -2.62 -12.42 -8.35
CA ALA A 37 -1.79 -12.69 -7.17
C ALA A 37 -0.91 -13.93 -7.37
N ALA A 38 -1.48 -15.01 -7.92
CA ALA A 38 -0.73 -16.23 -8.24
C ALA A 38 0.38 -15.98 -9.27
N GLU A 39 0.07 -15.27 -10.36
CA GLU A 39 1.06 -14.89 -11.38
C GLU A 39 2.16 -13.98 -10.81
N ALA A 40 1.79 -13.02 -9.97
CA ALA A 40 2.76 -12.16 -9.29
C ALA A 40 3.70 -12.95 -8.38
N ASN A 41 3.19 -13.94 -7.64
CA ASN A 41 4.02 -14.78 -6.78
C ASN A 41 4.93 -15.70 -7.60
N ALA A 42 4.40 -16.35 -8.64
CA ALA A 42 5.21 -17.16 -9.54
C ALA A 42 6.35 -16.34 -10.18
N THR A 43 6.07 -15.09 -10.57
CA THR A 43 7.09 -14.18 -11.10
C THR A 43 8.15 -13.84 -10.05
N LYS A 44 7.77 -13.60 -8.80
CA LYS A 44 8.73 -13.37 -7.70
C LYS A 44 9.63 -14.57 -7.48
N ASP A 45 9.08 -15.78 -7.52
CA ASP A 45 9.85 -17.01 -7.33
C ASP A 45 10.85 -17.21 -8.47
N GLN A 46 10.45 -16.91 -9.71
CA GLN A 46 11.35 -16.92 -10.87
C GLN A 46 12.48 -15.89 -10.71
N LEU A 47 12.17 -14.67 -10.28
CA LEU A 47 13.17 -13.64 -10.03
C LEU A 47 14.15 -14.04 -8.92
N ARG A 48 13.64 -14.65 -7.84
CA ARG A 48 14.48 -15.17 -6.75
C ARG A 48 15.41 -16.27 -7.25
N ALA A 49 14.88 -17.26 -7.97
CA ALA A 49 15.70 -18.33 -8.51
C ALA A 49 16.77 -17.83 -9.50
N MET A 50 16.46 -16.78 -10.29
CA MET A 50 17.44 -16.14 -11.18
C MET A 50 18.53 -15.41 -10.39
N ALA A 51 18.16 -14.67 -9.33
CA ALA A 51 19.10 -13.97 -8.47
C ALA A 51 20.05 -14.97 -7.77
N GLU A 52 19.50 -16.03 -7.18
CA GLU A 52 20.26 -17.05 -6.46
C GLU A 52 21.26 -17.77 -7.38
N LYS A 53 20.88 -18.06 -8.63
CA LYS A 53 21.81 -18.62 -9.63
C LYS A 53 22.98 -17.71 -9.96
N ALA A 54 22.79 -16.40 -9.86
CA ALA A 54 23.83 -15.41 -10.06
C ALA A 54 24.60 -15.10 -8.75
N GLY A 55 24.26 -15.76 -7.63
CA GLY A 55 24.89 -15.53 -6.33
C GLY A 55 24.40 -14.28 -5.60
N PHE A 56 23.27 -13.72 -6.00
CA PHE A 56 22.67 -12.53 -5.38
C PHE A 56 21.32 -12.85 -4.76
N THR A 57 20.92 -12.06 -3.78
CA THR A 57 19.54 -12.04 -3.28
C THR A 57 18.72 -10.97 -4.02
N VAL A 58 17.40 -11.15 -4.09
CA VAL A 58 16.51 -10.14 -4.69
C VAL A 58 16.61 -8.80 -3.94
N GLU A 59 16.81 -8.86 -2.63
CA GLU A 59 17.00 -7.70 -1.76
C GLU A 59 18.29 -6.92 -2.06
N GLU A 60 19.36 -7.59 -2.49
CA GLU A 60 20.61 -6.92 -2.92
C GLU A 60 20.44 -6.23 -4.27
N LEU A 61 19.65 -6.81 -5.19
CA LEU A 61 19.43 -6.25 -6.51
C LEU A 61 18.47 -5.06 -6.52
N PHE A 62 17.43 -5.09 -5.68
CA PHE A 62 16.36 -4.07 -5.69
C PHE A 62 16.31 -3.23 -4.41
N GLY A 63 17.14 -3.55 -3.42
CA GLY A 63 17.11 -2.94 -2.09
C GLY A 63 15.91 -3.41 -1.27
N LYS A 64 16.04 -3.37 0.06
CA LYS A 64 14.87 -3.47 0.94
C LYS A 64 14.03 -2.20 0.78
N ARG A 65 12.76 -2.33 0.38
CA ARG A 65 11.76 -1.26 0.53
C ARG A 65 11.49 -1.11 2.04
N GLY A 66 12.37 -0.36 2.72
CA GLY A 66 12.24 -0.12 4.15
C GLY A 66 10.91 0.54 4.46
N ALA A 67 10.19 0.01 5.44
CA ALA A 67 9.08 0.74 6.05
C ALA A 67 9.63 2.09 6.50
N ARG A 68 9.08 3.20 5.97
CA ARG A 68 9.46 4.54 6.43
C ARG A 68 9.21 4.57 7.94
N ARG A 69 10.28 4.59 8.73
CA ARG A 69 10.17 4.73 10.18
C ARG A 69 9.32 5.97 10.47
N PRO A 70 8.29 5.85 11.34
CA PRO A 70 7.59 7.02 11.85
C PRO A 70 8.63 8.02 12.37
N ARG A 71 8.52 9.27 11.94
CA ARG A 71 9.46 10.30 12.39
C ARG A 71 9.16 10.63 13.85
N GLU A 72 10.21 10.84 14.62
CA GLU A 72 10.12 11.29 16.00
C GLU A 72 9.31 12.59 16.09
N ALA A 73 8.49 12.67 17.13
CA ALA A 73 7.74 13.86 17.46
C ALA A 73 8.71 14.96 17.92
N LYS A 74 8.75 16.09 17.21
CA LYS A 74 9.56 17.25 17.62
C LYS A 74 8.82 18.11 18.63
N TYR A 75 7.49 18.16 18.54
CA TYR A 75 6.64 18.97 19.40
C TYR A 75 5.47 18.17 19.96
N ARG A 76 5.01 18.50 21.16
CA ARG A 76 3.85 17.90 21.84
C ARG A 76 2.96 18.97 22.42
N ASN A 77 1.66 18.73 22.33
CA ASN A 77 0.66 19.62 22.86
C ASN A 77 0.69 19.57 24.41
N PRO A 78 0.90 20.70 25.11
CA PRO A 78 0.91 20.74 26.57
C PRO A 78 -0.46 20.42 27.18
N ASN A 79 -1.55 20.71 26.46
CA ASN A 79 -2.91 20.43 26.90
C ASN A 79 -3.34 18.98 26.60
N ASN A 80 -2.68 18.31 25.66
CA ASN A 80 -2.98 16.91 25.30
C ASN A 80 -1.71 16.17 24.83
N PRO A 81 -1.01 15.44 25.71
CA PRO A 81 0.25 14.76 25.41
C PRO A 81 0.21 13.70 24.30
N SER A 82 -0.99 13.26 23.87
CA SER A 82 -1.17 12.33 22.75
C SER A 82 -1.00 13.01 21.38
N GLN A 83 -1.19 14.33 21.32
CA GLN A 83 -1.04 15.09 20.09
C GLN A 83 0.40 15.54 19.93
N THR A 84 1.04 15.03 18.89
CA THR A 84 2.44 15.34 18.58
C THR A 84 2.60 15.78 17.14
N TRP A 85 3.69 16.49 16.86
CA TRP A 85 4.03 16.95 15.54
C TRP A 85 5.53 16.81 15.29
N SER A 86 5.89 16.19 14.16
CA SER A 86 7.30 15.97 13.78
C SER A 86 8.01 17.25 13.28
N GLY A 87 7.31 18.39 13.24
CA GLY A 87 7.84 19.65 12.72
C GLY A 87 7.90 19.72 11.19
N ARG A 88 7.43 18.69 10.48
CA ARG A 88 7.33 18.66 9.00
C ARG A 88 5.87 18.55 8.56
N GLY A 89 5.54 19.17 7.43
CA GLY A 89 4.20 19.17 6.85
C GLY A 89 3.26 20.21 7.48
N ARG A 90 1.95 20.00 7.34
CA ARG A 90 0.93 20.92 7.87
C ARG A 90 1.04 21.00 9.39
N LYS A 91 1.13 22.24 9.91
CA LYS A 91 1.09 22.53 11.35
C LYS A 91 -0.29 22.15 11.92
N PRO A 92 -0.37 21.38 13.02
CA PRO A 92 -1.61 21.15 13.72
C PRO A 92 -2.14 22.45 14.34
N ASN A 93 -3.47 22.55 14.50
CA ASN A 93 -4.10 23.76 15.03
C ASN A 93 -3.57 24.11 16.43
N TRP A 94 -3.43 23.11 17.33
CA TRP A 94 -2.90 23.33 18.68
C TRP A 94 -1.51 23.99 18.69
N PHE A 95 -0.67 23.69 17.71
CA PHE A 95 0.68 24.26 17.61
C PHE A 95 0.62 25.70 17.12
N VAL A 96 -0.25 25.97 16.13
CA VAL A 96 -0.48 27.32 15.63
C VAL A 96 -1.08 28.21 16.73
N ASP A 97 -2.06 27.68 17.46
CA ASP A 97 -2.75 28.40 18.52
C ASP A 97 -1.81 28.66 19.71
N ALA A 98 -1.00 27.68 20.11
CA ALA A 98 0.01 27.86 21.15
C ALA A 98 1.03 28.95 20.78
N VAL A 99 1.55 28.93 19.54
CA VAL A 99 2.49 29.97 19.07
C VAL A 99 1.82 31.34 18.99
N LYS A 100 0.56 31.42 18.55
CA LYS A 100 -0.22 32.67 18.55
C LYS A 100 -0.45 33.23 19.96
N MET A 101 -0.65 32.35 20.94
CA MET A 101 -0.78 32.72 22.36
C MET A 101 0.56 33.10 23.01
N GLY A 102 1.66 33.15 22.24
CA GLY A 102 2.98 33.54 22.73
C GLY A 102 3.80 32.40 23.33
N ALA A 103 3.39 31.14 23.17
CA ALA A 103 4.19 30.00 23.61
C ALA A 103 5.51 29.95 22.82
N LYS A 104 6.62 29.83 23.55
CA LYS A 104 7.94 29.66 22.95
C LYS A 104 8.07 28.26 22.35
N LEU A 105 8.72 28.16 21.20
CA LEU A 105 8.89 26.89 20.47
C LEU A 105 9.55 25.80 21.33
N GLU A 106 10.54 26.18 22.14
CA GLU A 106 11.27 25.32 23.08
C GLU A 106 10.38 24.75 24.20
N SER A 107 9.27 25.41 24.54
CA SER A 107 8.33 24.91 25.55
C SER A 107 7.42 23.81 25.01
N LEU A 108 7.27 23.73 23.70
CA LEU A 108 6.42 22.75 23.02
C LEU A 108 7.24 21.56 22.50
N SER A 109 8.58 21.61 22.56
CA SER A 109 9.43 20.50 22.12
C SER A 109 9.39 19.32 23.09
N VAL A 110 9.51 18.10 22.54
CA VAL A 110 9.63 16.84 23.31
C VAL A 110 11.07 16.40 23.33
#